data_AF-A0A0K9GP66-F1
#
_entry.id   AF-A0A0K9GP66-F1
#
_cell.length_a   1.000
_cell.length_b   1.000
_cell.length_c   1.000
_cell.angle_alpha   90.00
_cell.angle_beta   90.00
_cell.angle_gamma   90.00
#
_symmetry.space_group_name_H-M   'P 1'
#
loop_
_entity.id
_entity.type
_entity.pdbx_description
1 polymer ?
#
loop_
_entity_poly.entity_id
_entity_poly.type
_entity_poly.pdbx_seq_one_letter_code
_entity_poly.pdbx_strand_id
1 'polypeptide(L)'
;MRTISASEILDGKSIKYIDVFGIQDNIALKSKYEGKTYWIYDYYCMHAACHCDDVYLKFIEEDENSKATGRHFGVRKSFKNGEMVIEDRNLSEQKANEVAAEALNYSPEVVELFKQRYAQMKLEGHNIITKESKTPIINENVIGRNDPCTCGSGKKYKKCCGIA
;
A
#
# COMPACT_ATOMS: atom_id res chain seq x y z
N MET A 1 -1.87 10.90 -5.06
CA MET A 1 -2.39 10.12 -3.92
C MET A 1 -3.71 9.54 -4.35
N ARG A 2 -3.96 8.26 -4.05
CA ARG A 2 -5.28 7.62 -4.21
C ARG A 2 -5.88 7.35 -2.84
N THR A 3 -7.18 7.12 -2.81
CA THR A 3 -7.87 6.71 -1.58
C THR A 3 -7.43 5.29 -1.19
N ILE A 4 -7.06 5.14 0.08
CA ILE A 4 -6.74 3.85 0.74
C ILE A 4 -7.83 3.59 1.78
N SER A 5 -8.42 2.39 1.80
CA SER A 5 -9.42 2.00 2.79
C SER A 5 -8.79 1.23 3.97
N ALA A 6 -9.47 1.19 5.11
CA ALA A 6 -9.03 0.36 6.24
C ALA A 6 -8.98 -1.13 5.86
N SER A 7 -9.90 -1.61 5.03
CA SER A 7 -9.91 -3.01 4.57
C SER A 7 -8.63 -3.36 3.78
N GLU A 8 -8.16 -2.48 2.90
CA GLU A 8 -6.93 -2.72 2.14
C GLU A 8 -5.70 -2.82 3.06
N ILE A 9 -5.67 -2.02 4.13
CA ILE A 9 -4.60 -2.06 5.14
C ILE A 9 -4.67 -3.36 5.96
N LEU A 10 -5.87 -3.77 6.36
CA LEU A 10 -6.11 -4.94 7.20
C LEU A 10 -5.89 -6.27 6.45
N ASP A 11 -6.02 -6.28 5.13
CA ASP A 11 -5.67 -7.40 4.25
C ASP A 11 -4.16 -7.72 4.26
N GLY A 12 -3.33 -6.89 4.91
CA GLY A 12 -1.89 -7.12 5.05
C GLY A 12 -1.08 -6.87 3.78
N LYS A 13 -1.70 -6.29 2.74
CA LYS A 13 -1.05 -5.96 1.48
C LYS A 13 -0.03 -4.83 1.69
N SER A 14 1.07 -4.90 0.94
CA SER A 14 2.01 -3.78 0.86
C SER A 14 1.47 -2.74 -0.12
N ILE A 15 1.42 -1.48 0.31
CA ILE A 15 0.87 -0.36 -0.44
C ILE A 15 2.02 0.52 -0.91
N LYS A 16 1.94 1.01 -2.14
CA LYS A 16 2.96 1.87 -2.74
C LYS A 16 3.01 3.21 -2.00
N TYR A 17 4.20 3.67 -1.62
CA TYR A 17 4.35 4.91 -0.86
C TYR A 17 3.73 6.14 -1.56
N ILE A 18 3.96 6.27 -2.86
CA ILE A 18 3.44 7.40 -3.67
C ILE A 18 1.92 7.37 -3.84
N ASP A 19 1.30 6.20 -3.70
CA ASP A 19 -0.17 6.07 -3.69
C ASP A 19 -0.74 6.73 -2.43
N VAL A 20 -0.02 6.65 -1.31
CA VAL A 20 -0.41 7.23 -0.01
C VAL A 20 -0.03 8.70 0.11
N PHE A 21 1.16 9.11 -0.31
CA PHE A 21 1.65 10.48 -0.08
C PHE A 21 1.65 11.40 -1.31
N GLY A 22 1.35 10.84 -2.50
CA GLY A 22 1.36 11.57 -3.76
C GLY A 22 2.75 11.82 -4.32
N ILE A 23 2.80 12.41 -5.52
CA ILE A 23 4.05 12.82 -6.18
C ILE A 23 4.45 14.17 -5.58
N GLN A 24 5.57 14.20 -4.87
CA GLN A 24 6.26 15.43 -4.47
C GLN A 24 7.67 15.41 -5.06
N ASP A 25 8.33 16.57 -5.10
CA ASP A 25 9.72 16.65 -5.54
C ASP A 25 10.59 15.65 -4.76
N ASN A 26 11.46 14.92 -5.47
CA ASN A 26 12.38 13.91 -4.93
C ASN A 26 11.74 12.66 -4.28
N ILE A 27 10.43 12.40 -4.42
CA ILE A 27 9.83 11.15 -3.93
C ILE A 27 10.16 9.96 -4.85
N ALA A 28 10.15 10.18 -6.16
CA ALA A 28 10.41 9.12 -7.12
C ALA A 28 11.89 8.76 -7.17
N LEU A 29 12.19 7.50 -6.90
CA LEU A 29 13.56 6.99 -6.85
C LEU A 29 13.93 6.47 -8.25
N LYS A 30 15.15 6.79 -8.67
CA LYS A 30 15.72 6.32 -9.93
C LYS A 30 17.13 5.81 -9.71
N SER A 31 17.50 4.78 -10.45
CA SER A 31 18.89 4.34 -10.58
C SER A 31 19.28 4.25 -12.05
N LYS A 32 20.59 4.34 -12.33
CA LYS A 32 21.14 4.13 -13.67
C LYS A 32 22.10 2.95 -13.61
N TYR A 33 21.94 2.02 -14.55
CA TYR A 33 22.83 0.88 -14.69
C TYR A 33 23.03 0.58 -16.18
N GLU A 34 24.28 0.49 -16.62
CA GLU A 34 24.68 0.30 -18.04
C GLU A 34 23.93 1.22 -19.03
N GLY A 35 23.76 2.50 -18.66
CA GLY A 35 23.08 3.48 -19.51
C GLY A 35 21.55 3.34 -19.57
N LYS A 36 20.96 2.41 -18.81
CA LYS A 36 19.51 2.28 -18.63
C LYS A 36 19.06 2.94 -17.33
N THR A 37 17.93 3.64 -17.38
CA THR A 37 17.28 4.20 -16.19
C THR A 37 16.27 3.20 -15.64
N TYR A 38 16.28 2.98 -14.34
CA TYR A 38 15.28 2.19 -13.63
C TYR A 38 14.51 3.08 -12.66
N TRP A 39 13.18 3.09 -12.79
CA TRP A 39 12.29 3.64 -11.77
C TRP A 39 12.15 2.66 -10.62
N ILE A 40 12.20 3.15 -9.39
CA ILE A 40 12.11 2.34 -8.17
C ILE A 40 10.88 2.80 -7.39
N TYR A 41 9.94 1.89 -7.22
CA TYR A 41 8.73 2.10 -6.42
C TYR A 41 8.83 1.31 -5.12
N ASP A 42 8.69 1.98 -3.99
CA ASP A 42 8.72 1.38 -2.67
C ASP A 42 7.32 1.12 -2.12
N TYR A 43 7.16 -0.05 -1.52
CA TYR A 43 5.91 -0.57 -0.97
C TYR A 43 6.11 -1.00 0.47
N TYR A 44 5.12 -0.67 1.31
CA TYR A 44 5.16 -0.95 2.74
C TYR A 44 3.83 -1.46 3.27
N CYS A 45 3.89 -2.29 4.31
CA CYS A 45 2.71 -2.64 5.09
C CYS A 45 2.29 -1.44 5.96
N MET A 46 1.04 -0.99 5.83
CA MET A 46 0.47 0.11 6.63
C MET A 46 -0.17 -0.36 7.94
N HIS A 47 -0.30 -1.67 8.16
CA HIS A 47 -0.99 -2.19 9.35
C HIS A 47 -0.16 -1.96 10.62
N ALA A 48 -0.61 -1.05 11.50
CA ALA A 48 0.12 -0.65 12.69
C ALA A 48 0.45 -1.79 13.67
N ALA A 49 -0.40 -2.82 13.75
CA ALA A 49 -0.17 -3.99 14.60
C ALA A 49 0.63 -5.12 13.92
N CYS A 50 1.08 -4.94 12.66
CA CYS A 50 1.94 -5.89 11.97
C CYS A 50 3.42 -5.62 12.27
N HIS A 51 4.17 -6.68 12.58
CA HIS A 51 5.58 -6.65 12.99
C HIS A 51 6.58 -6.89 11.84
N CYS A 52 6.13 -6.75 10.59
CA CYS A 52 7.05 -6.75 9.45
C CYS A 52 8.12 -5.66 9.63
N ASP A 53 9.23 -5.81 8.94
CA ASP A 53 10.36 -4.89 9.03
C ASP A 53 11.07 -4.84 7.69
N ASP A 54 10.31 -4.88 6.59
CA ASP A 54 10.86 -4.91 5.26
C ASP A 54 10.27 -3.80 4.38
N VAL A 55 10.96 -3.57 3.27
CA VAL A 55 10.46 -2.82 2.12
C VAL A 55 10.46 -3.73 0.90
N TYR A 56 9.41 -3.65 0.11
CA TYR A 56 9.40 -4.23 -1.23
C TYR A 56 9.64 -3.12 -2.26
N LEU A 57 10.68 -3.28 -3.06
CA LEU A 57 11.10 -2.33 -4.09
C LEU A 57 10.83 -2.93 -5.46
N LYS A 58 9.99 -2.30 -6.26
CA LYS A 58 9.74 -2.69 -7.65
C LYS A 58 10.56 -1.81 -8.58
N PHE A 59 11.48 -2.44 -9.29
CA PHE A 59 12.31 -1.83 -10.31
C PHE A 59 11.62 -1.98 -11.66
N ILE A 60 11.53 -0.90 -12.42
CA ILE A 60 10.97 -0.88 -13.77
C ILE A 60 11.94 -0.13 -14.68
N GLU A 61 12.50 -0.82 -15.67
CA GLU A 61 13.35 -0.23 -16.71
C GLU A 61 12.52 0.77 -17.52
N GLU A 62 13.04 1.98 -17.69
CA GLU A 62 12.47 2.99 -18.57
C GLU A 62 12.65 2.54 -20.02
N ASP A 63 11.53 2.26 -20.68
CA ASP A 63 11.49 1.89 -22.10
C ASP A 63 11.06 3.09 -22.94
N GLU A 64 11.93 3.51 -23.86
CA GLU A 64 11.67 4.61 -24.80
C GLU A 64 10.49 4.32 -25.74
N ASN A 65 10.11 3.05 -25.94
CA ASN A 65 9.12 2.63 -26.94
C ASN A 65 7.73 2.24 -26.39
N SER A 66 7.48 2.35 -25.07
CA SER A 66 6.16 2.25 -24.42
C SER A 66 5.26 1.04 -24.79
N LYS A 67 5.79 -0.01 -25.42
CA LYS A 67 5.01 -1.18 -25.84
C LYS A 67 5.18 -2.32 -24.84
N ALA A 68 4.16 -2.48 -23.99
CA ALA A 68 3.85 -3.67 -23.20
C ALA A 68 4.99 -4.28 -22.36
N THR A 69 4.89 -4.06 -21.04
CA THR A 69 5.68 -4.67 -19.96
C THR A 69 7.19 -4.50 -20.10
N GLY A 70 7.67 -3.30 -19.78
CA GLY A 70 9.11 -3.05 -19.59
C GLY A 70 9.75 -4.06 -18.63
N ARG A 71 11.07 -4.21 -18.74
CA ARG A 71 11.84 -5.09 -17.84
C ARG A 71 11.63 -4.67 -16.39
N HIS A 72 11.32 -5.62 -15.53
CA HIS A 72 11.08 -5.36 -14.12
C HIS A 72 11.50 -6.51 -13.23
N PHE A 73 11.80 -6.17 -11.99
CA PHE A 73 12.05 -7.11 -10.91
C PHE A 73 11.65 -6.49 -9.57
N GLY A 74 11.36 -7.34 -8.59
CA GLY A 74 11.14 -6.99 -7.21
C GLY A 74 12.35 -7.26 -6.34
N VAL A 75 12.55 -6.44 -5.32
CA VAL A 75 13.53 -6.69 -4.24
C VAL A 75 12.82 -6.52 -2.91
N ARG A 76 12.72 -7.61 -2.14
CA ARG A 76 12.33 -7.53 -0.74
C ARG A 76 13.58 -7.35 0.10
N LYS A 77 13.63 -6.29 0.92
CA LYS A 77 14.77 -5.99 1.79
C LYS A 77 14.34 -5.93 3.25
N SER A 78 14.95 -6.73 4.11
CA SER A 78 14.75 -6.65 5.56
C SER A 78 15.59 -5.52 6.18
N PHE A 79 14.99 -4.80 7.12
CA PHE A 79 15.65 -3.79 7.95
C PHE A 79 16.36 -4.38 9.17
N LYS A 80 16.04 -5.61 9.60
CA LYS A 80 16.71 -6.30 10.73
C LYS A 80 18.09 -6.83 10.37
N ASN A 81 18.16 -7.69 9.35
CA ASN A 81 19.39 -8.39 8.99
C ASN A 81 20.02 -7.87 7.68
N GLY A 82 19.34 -6.95 6.98
CA GLY A 82 19.80 -6.37 5.72
C GLY A 82 19.63 -7.27 4.50
N GLU A 83 19.11 -8.49 4.68
CA GLU A 83 18.92 -9.50 3.65
C GLU A 83 18.05 -8.98 2.51
N MET A 84 18.38 -9.41 1.29
CA MET A 84 17.66 -9.05 0.08
C MET A 84 17.27 -10.31 -0.68
N VAL A 85 16.01 -10.34 -1.11
CA VAL A 85 15.46 -11.42 -1.94
C VAL A 85 14.93 -10.82 -3.22
N ILE A 86 15.36 -11.36 -4.36
CA ILE A 86 14.85 -10.98 -5.68
C ILE A 86 13.56 -11.76 -5.95
N GLU A 87 12.51 -11.05 -6.35
CA GLU A 87 11.18 -11.58 -6.62
C GLU A 87 10.61 -10.96 -7.92
N ASP A 88 9.43 -11.38 -8.40
CA ASP A 88 8.64 -10.73 -9.48
C ASP A 88 9.47 -10.24 -10.69
N ARG A 89 10.30 -11.10 -11.28
CA ARG A 89 11.27 -10.74 -12.34
C ARG A 89 10.92 -11.27 -13.72
N ASN A 90 11.19 -10.46 -14.75
CA ASN A 90 11.16 -10.88 -16.17
C ASN A 90 12.52 -10.73 -16.90
N LEU A 91 13.61 -10.68 -16.13
CA LEU A 91 15.01 -10.68 -16.58
C LEU A 91 15.82 -11.73 -15.80
N SER A 92 17.11 -11.90 -16.15
CA SER A 92 17.98 -12.82 -15.43
C SER A 92 18.19 -12.37 -13.98
N GLU A 93 18.32 -13.34 -13.07
CA GLU A 93 18.54 -13.07 -11.65
C GLU A 93 19.86 -12.36 -11.41
N GLN A 94 20.90 -12.75 -12.15
CA GLN A 94 22.19 -12.09 -12.11
C GLN A 94 22.04 -10.59 -12.40
N LYS A 95 21.32 -10.24 -13.48
CA LYS A 95 21.13 -8.83 -13.86
C LYS A 95 20.30 -8.07 -12.83
N ALA A 96 19.27 -8.70 -12.26
CA ALA A 96 18.46 -8.11 -11.19
C ALA A 96 19.31 -7.84 -9.94
N ASN A 97 20.17 -8.78 -9.55
CA ASN A 97 21.10 -8.61 -8.43
C ASN A 97 22.10 -7.48 -8.68
N GLU A 98 22.67 -7.38 -9.87
CA GLU A 98 23.61 -6.31 -10.24
C GLU A 98 22.92 -4.93 -10.18
N VAL A 99 21.74 -4.78 -10.78
CA VAL A 99 20.97 -3.52 -10.74
C VAL A 99 20.57 -3.17 -9.31
N ALA A 100 20.11 -4.15 -8.52
CA ALA A 100 19.74 -3.94 -7.12
C ALA A 100 20.95 -3.52 -6.27
N ALA A 101 22.09 -4.19 -6.41
CA ALA A 101 23.30 -3.87 -5.67
C ALA A 101 23.82 -2.46 -6.01
N GLU A 102 23.80 -2.06 -7.28
CA GLU A 102 24.19 -0.71 -7.71
C GLU A 102 23.21 0.36 -7.18
N ALA A 103 21.91 0.13 -7.33
CA ALA A 103 20.88 1.08 -6.92
C ALA A 103 20.78 1.24 -5.40
N LEU A 104 21.04 0.16 -4.67
CA LEU A 104 20.99 0.12 -3.22
C LEU A 104 22.36 0.30 -2.58
N ASN A 105 23.42 0.59 -3.37
CA ASN A 105 24.80 0.74 -2.94
C ASN A 105 24.86 1.47 -1.60
N TYR A 106 25.04 0.69 -0.53
CA TYR A 106 24.42 0.85 0.80
C TYR A 106 24.86 2.10 1.56
N SER A 107 24.50 3.26 1.02
CA SER A 107 24.53 4.53 1.71
C SER A 107 23.58 4.41 2.91
N PRO A 108 24.06 4.66 4.14
CA PRO A 108 23.21 4.68 5.32
C PRO A 108 21.98 5.56 5.14
N GLU A 109 22.09 6.61 4.33
CA GLU A 109 21.02 7.55 4.02
C GLU A 109 19.85 6.90 3.25
N VAL A 110 20.11 5.99 2.30
CA VAL A 110 19.05 5.30 1.55
C VAL A 110 18.28 4.34 2.45
N VAL A 111 18.99 3.61 3.32
CA VAL A 111 18.33 2.71 4.29
C VAL A 111 17.49 3.52 5.28
N GLU A 112 18.01 4.66 5.73
CA GLU A 112 17.29 5.53 6.65
C GLU A 112 16.05 6.15 6.00
N LEU A 113 16.12 6.54 4.73
CA LEU A 113 14.96 6.97 3.95
C LEU A 113 13.84 5.93 3.97
N PHE A 114 14.15 4.66 3.68
CA PHE A 114 13.14 3.60 3.67
C PHE A 114 12.56 3.32 5.06
N LYS A 115 13.36 3.42 6.13
CA LYS A 115 12.88 3.31 7.52
C LYS A 115 11.94 4.47 7.89
N GLN A 116 12.28 5.70 7.49
CA GLN A 116 11.43 6.88 7.71
C GLN A 116 10.10 6.74 6.98
N ARG A 117 10.13 6.35 5.70
CA ARG A 117 8.91 6.10 4.91
C ARG A 117 8.07 4.96 5.50
N TYR A 118 8.71 3.89 5.98
CA TYR A 118 8.02 2.81 6.68
C TYR A 118 7.28 3.30 7.93
N ALA A 119 7.92 4.12 8.76
CA ALA A 119 7.29 4.70 9.95
C ALA A 119 6.09 5.61 9.59
N GLN A 120 6.22 6.44 8.54
CA GLN A 120 5.13 7.28 8.04
C GLN A 120 3.95 6.43 7.55
N MET A 121 4.21 5.34 6.83
CA MET A 121 3.18 4.42 6.35
C MET A 121 2.39 3.76 7.48
N LYS A 122 3.07 3.36 8.57
CA LYS A 122 2.41 2.81 9.76
C LYS A 122 1.55 3.83 10.48
N LEU A 123 2.04 5.06 10.62
CA LEU A 123 1.31 6.16 11.24
C LEU A 123 0.04 6.49 10.43
N GLU A 124 0.17 6.61 9.11
CA GLU A 124 -0.97 6.91 8.26
C GLU A 124 -1.98 5.77 8.22
N GLY A 125 -1.52 4.52 8.22
CA GLY A 125 -2.40 3.37 8.33
C GLY A 125 -3.21 3.35 9.63
N HIS A 126 -2.58 3.69 10.76
CA HIS A 126 -3.30 3.88 12.03
C HIS A 126 -4.37 4.96 11.94
N ASN A 127 -4.05 6.11 11.33
CA ASN A 127 -4.99 7.22 11.17
C ASN A 127 -6.22 6.82 10.34
N ILE A 128 -6.01 6.15 9.21
CA ILE A 128 -7.08 5.68 8.32
C ILE A 128 -8.01 4.69 9.05
N ILE A 129 -7.44 3.66 9.69
CA ILE A 129 -8.22 2.66 10.45
C ILE A 129 -9.03 3.34 11.56
N THR A 130 -8.40 4.26 12.31
CA THR A 130 -9.05 4.94 13.43
C THR A 130 -10.16 5.86 12.95
N LYS A 131 -9.98 6.55 11.82
CA LYS A 131 -10.98 7.44 11.22
C LYS A 131 -12.20 6.67 10.73
N GLU A 132 -12.00 5.55 10.03
CA GLU A 132 -13.11 4.71 9.53
C GLU A 132 -13.84 3.98 10.67
N SER A 133 -13.13 3.58 11.73
CA SER A 133 -13.79 2.96 12.91
C SER A 133 -14.74 3.92 13.66
N LYS A 134 -14.52 5.24 13.53
CA LYS A 134 -15.33 6.27 14.19
C LYS A 134 -16.52 6.74 13.35
N THR A 135 -16.61 6.36 12.08
CA THR A 135 -17.79 6.69 11.28
C THR A 135 -18.95 5.75 11.65
N PRO A 136 -20.10 6.29 12.10
CA PRO A 136 -21.25 5.44 12.42
C PRO A 136 -21.71 4.71 11.16
N ILE A 137 -21.89 3.40 11.28
CA ILE A 137 -22.47 2.57 10.21
C ILE A 137 -23.95 2.97 10.07
N ILE A 138 -24.26 3.74 9.04
CA ILE A 138 -25.65 4.06 8.69
C ILE A 138 -26.17 2.90 7.84
N ASN A 139 -26.99 2.04 8.43
CA ASN A 139 -27.71 1.05 7.64
C ASN A 139 -28.86 1.73 6.88
N GLU A 140 -28.61 2.16 5.64
CA GLU A 140 -29.62 2.85 4.81
C GLU A 140 -30.88 2.01 4.56
N ASN A 141 -30.78 0.68 4.67
CA ASN A 141 -31.88 -0.26 4.45
C ASN A 141 -32.59 -0.73 5.73
N VAL A 142 -32.24 -0.18 6.90
CA VAL A 142 -32.94 -0.54 8.14
C VAL A 142 -34.15 0.38 8.29
N ILE A 143 -35.34 -0.19 8.13
CA ILE A 143 -36.61 0.47 8.45
C ILE A 143 -36.52 1.10 9.85
N GLY A 144 -36.74 2.40 9.93
CA GLY A 144 -36.72 3.12 11.20
C GLY A 144 -37.82 2.59 12.11
N ARG A 145 -37.54 2.45 13.41
CA ARG A 145 -38.54 1.99 14.41
C ARG A 145 -39.86 2.79 14.35
N ASN A 146 -39.82 4.05 13.94
CA ASN A 146 -40.98 4.91 13.83
C ASN A 146 -41.62 4.97 12.44
N ASP A 147 -41.01 4.37 11.41
CA ASP A 147 -41.49 4.40 10.03
C ASP A 147 -42.70 3.47 9.84
N PRO A 148 -43.53 3.67 8.79
CA PRO A 148 -44.64 2.78 8.46
C PRO A 148 -44.16 1.34 8.24
N CYS A 149 -44.84 0.37 8.86
CA CYS A 149 -44.46 -1.03 8.78
C CYS A 149 -44.66 -1.60 7.36
N THR A 150 -43.64 -2.30 6.85
CA THR A 150 -43.62 -2.91 5.50
C THR A 150 -44.63 -4.02 5.27
N CYS A 151 -45.26 -4.58 6.33
CA CYS A 151 -46.35 -5.55 6.21
C CYS A 151 -47.68 -4.95 5.71
N GLY A 152 -47.75 -3.64 5.45
CA GLY A 152 -48.96 -2.97 4.97
C GLY A 152 -49.99 -2.64 6.05
N SER A 153 -49.66 -2.81 7.33
CA SER A 153 -50.60 -2.54 8.44
C SER A 153 -50.88 -1.06 8.72
N GLY A 154 -50.10 -0.15 8.13
CA GLY A 154 -50.15 1.30 8.41
C GLY A 154 -49.65 1.71 9.80
N LYS A 155 -49.25 0.76 10.66
CA LYS A 155 -48.69 1.02 11.99
C LYS A 155 -47.20 1.34 11.91
N LYS A 156 -46.65 2.06 12.91
CA LYS A 156 -45.19 2.23 13.04
C LYS A 156 -44.51 0.86 13.23
N TYR A 157 -43.34 0.63 12.63
CA TYR A 157 -42.63 -0.65 12.67
C TYR A 157 -42.47 -1.21 14.09
N LYS A 158 -42.05 -0.38 15.06
CA LYS A 158 -41.92 -0.76 16.49
C LYS A 158 -43.20 -1.16 17.20
N LYS A 159 -44.37 -0.91 16.61
CA LYS A 159 -45.70 -1.28 17.13
C LYS A 159 -46.35 -2.40 16.30
N CYS A 160 -45.58 -3.05 15.43
CA CYS A 160 -46.04 -4.10 14.52
C CYS A 160 -44.96 -5.17 14.38
N CYS A 161 -44.40 -5.39 13.18
CA CYS A 161 -43.40 -6.43 12.92
C CYS A 161 -42.08 -6.25 13.68
N GLY A 162 -41.81 -5.06 14.23
CA GLY A 162 -40.65 -4.79 15.09
C GLY A 162 -40.92 -4.97 16.59
N ILE A 163 -42.03 -5.61 16.96
CA ILE A 163 -42.25 -6.09 18.33
C ILE A 163 -41.54 -7.44 18.45
N ALA A 164 -40.49 -7.48 19.27
CA ALA A 164 -39.97 -8.73 19.81
C ALA A 164 -40.82 -9.12 21.04
#